data_AF-A0A371S4X9-F1
#
_entry.id   AF-A0A371S4X9-F1
#
_cell.length_a   1.000
_cell.length_b   1.000
_cell.length_c   1.000
_cell.angle_alpha   90.00
_cell.angle_beta   90.00
_cell.angle_gamma   90.00
#
_symmetry.space_group_name_H-M   'P 1'
#
loop_
_entity.id
_entity.type
_entity.pdbx_description
1 polymer ?
#
loop_
_entity_poly.entity_id
_entity_poly.type
_entity_poly.pdbx_seq_one_letter_code
_entity_poly.pdbx_strand_id
1 'polypeptide(L)'
;MKDKEILEVFEQSEINLLVELRMGNGFQEKEYEKLVKALTVCADVWESRTSIPGEVVHTLVGLYDELYNFSLIYGDEESVRIKQAAENTKKLIQRCTKDKGEIEPEKASEIARLIEKINENGNFFNKLQNGKGLDEQQFERIYQELSDIIDEIYSWDEIPKVLVNILIDFRELDLFVGQYQEEFKQPEEANKIYNAYERIFSLITG
;
A
#
# COMPACT_ATOMS: atom_id res chain seq x y z
N MET A 1 -17.33 19.32 0.13
CA MET A 1 -17.87 18.08 -0.47
C MET A 1 -18.09 17.09 0.64
N LYS A 2 -19.12 16.24 0.53
CA LYS A 2 -19.28 15.13 1.47
C LYS A 2 -18.25 14.05 1.13
N ASP A 3 -17.79 13.26 2.11
CA ASP A 3 -16.75 12.25 1.90
C ASP A 3 -17.07 11.34 0.71
N LYS A 4 -18.32 10.88 0.61
CA LYS A 4 -18.81 10.11 -0.52
C LYS A 4 -18.51 10.71 -1.91
N GLU A 5 -18.68 12.02 -2.07
CA GLU A 5 -18.42 12.70 -3.36
C GLU A 5 -16.92 12.77 -3.67
N ILE A 6 -16.07 12.89 -2.64
CA ILE A 6 -14.61 12.91 -2.80
C ILE A 6 -14.12 11.51 -3.16
N LEU A 7 -14.68 10.49 -2.49
CA LEU A 7 -14.37 9.07 -2.71
C LEU A 7 -14.72 8.63 -4.13
N GLU A 8 -15.96 8.87 -4.58
CA GLU A 8 -16.40 8.51 -5.93
C GLU A 8 -15.51 9.13 -7.02
N VAL A 9 -15.08 10.39 -6.83
CA VAL A 9 -14.20 11.07 -7.80
C VAL A 9 -12.79 10.47 -7.78
N PHE A 10 -12.27 10.10 -6.61
CA PHE A 10 -10.96 9.48 -6.48
C PHE A 10 -10.94 8.08 -7.10
N GLU A 11 -11.86 7.21 -6.72
CA GLU A 11 -11.98 5.85 -7.25
C GLU A 11 -12.17 5.86 -8.77
N GLN A 12 -13.07 6.70 -9.29
CA GLN A 12 -13.28 6.78 -10.73
C GLN A 12 -12.03 7.27 -11.48
N SER A 13 -11.27 8.20 -10.90
CA SER A 13 -10.04 8.70 -11.51
C SER A 13 -8.93 7.65 -11.50
N GLU A 14 -8.84 6.86 -10.43
CA GLU A 14 -7.95 5.71 -10.32
C GLU A 14 -8.29 4.65 -11.38
N ILE A 15 -9.56 4.25 -11.48
CA ILE A 15 -10.03 3.26 -12.43
C ILE A 15 -9.67 3.68 -13.85
N ASN A 16 -9.96 4.94 -14.20
CA ASN A 16 -9.68 5.46 -15.53
C ASN A 16 -8.19 5.37 -15.88
N LEU A 17 -7.30 5.77 -14.97
CA LEU A 17 -5.86 5.69 -15.23
C LEU A 17 -5.38 4.23 -15.36
N LEU A 18 -5.79 3.36 -14.43
CA LEU A 18 -5.30 1.99 -14.39
C LEU A 18 -5.87 1.14 -15.54
N VAL A 19 -7.11 1.40 -15.98
CA VAL A 19 -7.67 0.75 -17.17
C VAL A 19 -6.83 1.05 -18.41
N GLU A 20 -6.42 2.30 -18.62
CA GLU A 20 -5.58 2.68 -19.76
C GLU A 20 -4.23 1.93 -19.74
N LEU A 21 -3.61 1.83 -18.56
CA LEU A 21 -2.37 1.08 -18.38
C LEU A 21 -2.56 -0.42 -18.62
N ARG A 22 -3.64 -1.02 -18.13
CA ARG A 22 -3.98 -2.45 -18.34
C ARG A 22 -4.27 -2.77 -19.79
N MET A 23 -4.89 -1.84 -20.53
CA MET A 23 -5.22 -2.01 -21.94
C MET A 23 -4.02 -1.84 -22.88
N GLY A 24 -2.85 -1.45 -22.36
CA GLY A 24 -1.68 -1.18 -23.20
C GLY A 24 -1.73 0.18 -23.91
N ASN A 25 -2.62 1.09 -23.49
CA ASN A 25 -2.77 2.41 -24.10
C ASN A 25 -1.71 3.41 -23.64
N GLY A 26 -0.79 2.99 -22.76
CA GLY A 26 0.26 3.83 -22.22
C GLY A 26 -0.21 4.81 -21.15
N PHE A 27 0.72 5.65 -20.71
CA PHE A 27 0.50 6.60 -19.63
C PHE A 27 -0.28 7.84 -20.08
N GLN A 28 -1.55 7.89 -19.68
CA GLN A 28 -2.47 8.98 -20.00
C GLN A 28 -2.34 10.13 -18.99
N GLU A 29 -1.53 11.14 -19.34
CA GLU A 29 -1.27 12.32 -18.48
C GLU A 29 -2.54 13.00 -17.97
N LYS A 30 -3.57 13.11 -18.81
CA LYS A 30 -4.84 13.74 -18.42
C LYS A 30 -5.60 12.95 -17.36
N GLU A 31 -5.56 11.63 -17.40
CA GLU A 31 -6.18 10.80 -16.37
C GLU A 31 -5.36 10.85 -15.08
N TYR A 32 -4.03 10.85 -15.20
CA TYR A 32 -3.16 11.05 -14.05
C TYR A 32 -3.36 12.42 -13.38
N GLU A 33 -3.51 13.50 -14.14
CA GLU A 33 -3.82 14.83 -13.59
C GLU A 33 -5.14 14.84 -12.80
N LYS A 34 -6.16 14.09 -13.26
CA LYS A 34 -7.43 13.97 -12.53
C LYS A 34 -7.24 13.19 -11.23
N LEU A 35 -6.51 12.07 -11.28
CA LEU A 35 -6.15 11.29 -10.10
C LEU A 35 -5.42 12.16 -9.06
N VAL A 36 -4.39 12.89 -9.49
CA VAL A 36 -3.62 13.78 -8.61
C VAL A 36 -4.51 14.85 -7.98
N LYS A 37 -5.41 15.46 -8.74
CA LYS A 37 -6.38 16.45 -8.21
C LYS A 37 -7.30 15.82 -7.17
N ALA A 38 -7.87 14.66 -7.46
CA ALA A 38 -8.77 13.95 -6.55
C ALA A 38 -8.06 13.54 -5.25
N LEU A 39 -6.87 12.94 -5.38
CA LEU A 39 -6.06 12.51 -4.24
C LEU A 39 -5.53 13.70 -3.42
N THR A 40 -5.27 14.85 -4.05
CA THR A 40 -4.93 16.08 -3.32
C THR A 40 -6.09 16.56 -2.46
N VAL A 41 -7.32 16.55 -2.99
CA VAL A 41 -8.52 16.88 -2.21
C VAL A 41 -8.70 15.90 -1.05
N CYS A 42 -8.50 14.60 -1.30
CA CYS A 42 -8.50 13.58 -0.27
C CYS A 42 -7.47 13.90 0.84
N ALA A 43 -6.23 14.17 0.45
CA ALA A 43 -5.15 14.51 1.37
C ALA A 43 -5.49 15.74 2.20
N ASP A 44 -5.96 16.83 1.60
CA ASP A 44 -6.30 18.05 2.32
C ASP A 44 -7.45 17.85 3.32
N VAL A 45 -8.41 16.96 3.01
CA VAL A 45 -9.55 16.64 3.88
C VAL A 45 -9.18 15.67 5.00
N TRP A 46 -8.32 14.69 4.72
CA TRP A 46 -7.95 13.65 5.67
C TRP A 46 -6.71 13.95 6.47
N GLU A 47 -5.85 14.90 6.07
CA GLU A 47 -4.60 15.25 6.76
C GLU A 47 -4.84 15.49 8.26
N SER A 48 -5.89 16.24 8.61
CA SER A 48 -6.25 16.55 10.01
C SER A 48 -7.03 15.46 10.77
N ARG A 49 -7.45 14.38 10.10
CA ARG A 49 -8.20 13.28 10.73
C ARG A 49 -7.27 12.25 11.36
N THR A 50 -7.78 11.44 12.28
CA THR A 50 -7.04 10.32 12.88
C THR A 50 -7.22 9.01 12.10
N SER A 51 -8.29 8.92 11.31
CA SER A 51 -8.69 7.78 10.49
C SER A 51 -8.94 8.17 9.04
N ILE A 52 -9.04 7.15 8.19
CA ILE A 52 -9.38 7.21 6.77
C ILE A 52 -10.69 6.42 6.56
N PRO A 53 -11.60 6.86 5.68
CA PRO A 53 -12.78 6.07 5.35
C PRO A 53 -12.41 4.65 4.89
N GLY A 54 -13.06 3.63 5.44
CA GLY A 54 -12.75 2.23 5.13
C GLY A 54 -12.91 1.88 3.66
N GLU A 55 -13.92 2.47 3.00
CA GLU A 55 -14.23 2.27 1.57
C GLU A 55 -13.02 2.52 0.66
N VAL A 56 -12.13 3.45 1.02
CA VAL A 56 -11.00 3.87 0.16
C VAL A 56 -9.68 3.16 0.45
N VAL A 57 -9.63 2.35 1.51
CA VAL A 57 -8.37 1.78 1.99
C VAL A 57 -7.73 0.90 0.93
N HIS A 58 -8.49 0.04 0.24
CA HIS A 58 -7.94 -0.79 -0.83
C HIS A 58 -7.32 0.05 -1.94
N THR A 59 -8.01 1.09 -2.41
CA THR A 59 -7.52 1.97 -3.48
C THR A 59 -6.26 2.71 -3.04
N LEU A 60 -6.22 3.27 -1.82
CA LEU A 60 -5.02 3.94 -1.31
C LEU A 60 -3.83 2.98 -1.15
N VAL A 61 -4.11 1.78 -0.63
CA VAL A 61 -3.09 0.78 -0.30
C VAL A 61 -2.49 0.16 -1.56
N GLY A 62 -3.27 0.00 -2.63
CA GLY A 62 -2.85 -0.62 -3.90
C GLY A 62 -2.30 0.34 -4.97
N LEU A 63 -2.56 1.64 -4.87
CA LEU A 63 -2.31 2.55 -5.98
C LEU A 63 -0.82 2.75 -6.29
N TYR A 64 0.04 2.78 -5.27
CA TYR A 64 1.48 2.97 -5.50
C TYR A 64 2.13 1.72 -6.10
N ASP A 65 1.91 0.54 -5.51
CA ASP A 65 2.49 -0.71 -6.01
C ASP A 65 1.97 -1.04 -7.41
N GLU A 66 0.69 -0.81 -7.70
CA GLU A 66 0.16 -1.03 -9.05
C GLU A 66 0.82 -0.12 -10.09
N LEU A 67 0.92 1.18 -9.84
CA LEU A 67 1.62 2.10 -10.75
C LEU A 67 3.10 1.72 -10.89
N TYR A 68 3.78 1.39 -9.80
CA TYR A 68 5.17 0.96 -9.84
C TYR A 68 5.32 -0.30 -10.70
N ASN A 69 4.45 -1.29 -10.52
CA ASN A 69 4.49 -2.54 -11.28
C ASN A 69 4.18 -2.32 -12.76
N PHE A 70 3.27 -1.41 -13.13
CA PHE A 70 3.12 -1.00 -14.52
C PHE A 70 4.41 -0.40 -15.09
N SER A 71 5.16 0.36 -14.31
CA SER A 71 6.44 0.91 -14.78
C SER A 71 7.46 -0.17 -15.17
N LEU A 72 7.36 -1.38 -14.60
CA LEU A 72 8.22 -2.52 -14.92
C LEU A 72 7.80 -3.25 -16.19
N ILE A 73 6.54 -3.10 -16.61
CA ILE A 73 5.97 -3.74 -17.81
C ILE A 73 6.25 -2.89 -19.06
N TYR A 74 6.12 -1.57 -18.94
CA TYR A 74 6.38 -0.65 -20.04
C TYR A 74 7.89 -0.42 -20.23
N GLY A 75 8.31 -0.13 -21.46
CA GLY A 75 9.72 0.14 -21.81
C GLY A 75 10.10 1.62 -21.79
N ASP A 76 11.41 1.86 -21.85
CA ASP A 76 12.02 3.15 -22.20
C ASP A 76 11.49 4.38 -21.40
N GLU A 77 11.12 5.45 -22.11
CA GLU A 77 10.66 6.72 -21.52
C GLU A 77 9.31 6.58 -20.79
N GLU A 78 8.49 5.62 -21.19
CA GLU A 78 7.18 5.40 -20.60
C GLU A 78 7.29 4.77 -19.21
N SER A 79 8.19 3.80 -19.05
CA SER A 79 8.58 3.27 -17.74
C SER A 79 8.97 4.38 -16.77
N VAL A 80 9.84 5.30 -17.22
CA VAL A 80 10.31 6.43 -16.40
C VAL A 80 9.16 7.36 -15.99
N ARG A 81 8.24 7.65 -16.90
CA ARG A 81 7.06 8.50 -16.62
C ARG A 81 6.14 7.85 -15.60
N ILE A 82 5.81 6.58 -15.78
CA ILE A 82 4.94 5.83 -14.85
C ILE A 82 5.61 5.73 -13.47
N LYS A 83 6.91 5.44 -13.41
CA LYS A 83 7.66 5.39 -12.14
C LYS A 83 7.65 6.74 -11.42
N GLN A 84 7.86 7.83 -12.14
CA GLN A 84 7.78 9.18 -11.56
C GLN A 84 6.37 9.51 -11.05
N ALA A 85 5.33 9.05 -11.75
CA ALA A 85 3.95 9.16 -11.32
C ALA A 85 3.69 8.36 -10.04
N ALA A 86 4.15 7.11 -9.95
CA ALA A 86 4.06 6.28 -8.76
C ALA A 86 4.70 6.99 -7.54
N GLU A 87 5.93 7.48 -7.67
CA GLU A 87 6.63 8.19 -6.59
C GLU A 87 5.93 9.49 -6.15
N ASN A 88 5.31 10.20 -7.09
CA ASN A 88 4.53 11.40 -6.76
C ASN A 88 3.22 11.04 -6.06
N THR A 89 2.54 9.99 -6.51
CA THR A 89 1.33 9.44 -5.86
C THR A 89 1.63 8.96 -4.45
N LYS A 90 2.75 8.26 -4.23
CA LYS A 90 3.19 7.83 -2.89
C LYS A 90 3.30 8.99 -1.91
N LYS A 91 3.88 10.11 -2.33
CA LYS A 91 3.98 11.32 -1.49
C LYS A 91 2.62 11.87 -1.10
N LEU A 92 1.63 11.80 -1.99
CA LEU A 92 0.26 12.23 -1.70
C LEU A 92 -0.44 11.26 -0.73
N ILE A 93 -0.29 9.95 -0.93
CA ILE A 93 -0.79 8.93 0.00
C ILE A 93 -0.20 9.14 1.40
N GLN A 94 1.11 9.38 1.49
CA GLN A 94 1.79 9.67 2.76
C GLN A 94 1.27 10.95 3.44
N ARG A 95 0.82 11.95 2.67
CA ARG A 95 0.14 13.13 3.26
C ARG A 95 -1.20 12.74 3.88
N CYS A 96 -1.97 11.86 3.24
CA CYS A 96 -3.22 11.35 3.81
C CYS A 96 -2.96 10.61 5.13
N THR A 97 -1.88 9.84 5.24
CA THR A 97 -1.65 8.89 6.35
C THR A 97 -0.65 9.35 7.42
N LYS A 98 -0.21 10.61 7.38
CA LYS A 98 0.89 11.14 8.21
C LYS A 98 0.62 11.15 9.72
N ASP A 99 -0.52 11.71 10.15
CA ASP A 99 -0.84 11.91 11.57
C ASP A 99 -1.59 10.72 12.16
N LYS A 100 -1.08 10.11 13.22
CA LYS A 100 -1.65 8.87 13.79
C LYS A 100 -2.78 9.09 14.79
N GLY A 101 -2.91 10.31 15.34
CA GLY A 101 -4.01 10.70 16.23
C GLY A 101 -4.22 9.80 17.45
N GLU A 102 -5.32 10.02 18.16
CA GLU A 102 -5.82 9.05 19.13
C GLU A 102 -6.64 7.98 18.42
N ILE A 103 -6.47 6.73 18.85
CA ILE A 103 -7.14 5.54 18.29
C ILE A 103 -8.07 4.98 19.36
N GLU A 104 -9.26 4.55 18.95
CA GLU A 104 -10.22 3.87 19.82
C GLU A 104 -9.56 2.65 20.50
N PRO A 105 -9.76 2.43 21.81
CA PRO A 105 -9.05 1.39 22.55
C PRO A 105 -9.18 -0.02 21.97
N GLU A 106 -10.35 -0.37 21.42
CA GLU A 106 -10.61 -1.67 20.80
C GLU A 106 -9.73 -1.84 19.55
N LYS A 107 -9.78 -0.90 18.59
CA LYS A 107 -8.92 -0.89 17.41
C LYS A 107 -7.44 -0.83 17.77
N ALA A 108 -7.08 -0.06 18.81
CA ALA A 108 -5.71 0.08 19.26
C ALA A 108 -5.14 -1.24 19.80
N SER A 109 -5.96 -2.07 20.46
CA SER A 109 -5.56 -3.39 20.95
C SER A 109 -5.21 -4.32 19.79
N GLU A 110 -6.07 -4.40 18.78
CA GLU A 110 -5.86 -5.19 17.57
C GLU A 110 -4.59 -4.76 16.83
N ILE A 111 -4.44 -3.46 16.59
CA ILE A 111 -3.27 -2.88 15.94
C ILE A 111 -1.99 -3.12 16.76
N ALA A 112 -2.05 -3.03 18.08
CA ALA A 112 -0.89 -3.23 18.94
C ALA A 112 -0.33 -4.65 18.85
N ARG A 113 -1.20 -5.68 18.78
CA ARG A 113 -0.76 -7.07 18.59
C ARG A 113 -0.02 -7.26 17.28
N LEU A 114 -0.55 -6.73 16.18
CA LEU A 114 0.11 -6.77 14.88
C LEU A 114 1.46 -6.04 14.88
N ILE A 115 1.52 -4.84 15.48
CA ILE A 115 2.75 -4.06 15.63
C ILE A 115 3.78 -4.81 16.47
N GLU A 116 3.36 -5.51 17.52
CA GLU A 116 4.24 -6.35 18.33
C GLU A 116 4.91 -7.40 17.44
N LYS A 117 4.14 -8.15 16.64
CA LYS A 117 4.68 -9.18 15.72
C LYS A 117 5.63 -8.60 14.68
N ILE A 118 5.32 -7.42 14.14
CA ILE A 118 6.20 -6.70 13.21
C ILE A 118 7.53 -6.31 13.86
N ASN A 119 7.55 -6.00 15.16
CA ASN A 119 8.76 -5.53 15.85
C ASN A 119 9.57 -6.65 16.57
N GLU A 120 9.06 -7.88 16.62
CA GLU A 120 9.73 -9.02 17.25
C GLU A 120 11.13 -9.30 16.64
N ASN A 121 12.13 -9.48 17.50
CA ASN A 121 13.52 -9.74 17.09
C ASN A 121 14.07 -8.67 16.11
N GLY A 122 13.60 -7.42 16.27
CA GLY A 122 13.84 -6.31 15.34
C GLY A 122 12.68 -6.13 14.36
N ASN A 123 12.56 -4.94 13.79
CA ASN A 123 11.45 -4.64 12.88
C ASN A 123 11.57 -5.41 11.55
N PHE A 124 10.52 -6.14 11.17
CA PHE A 124 10.42 -7.00 9.99
C PHE A 124 10.79 -6.27 8.70
N PHE A 125 10.14 -5.13 8.43
CA PHE A 125 10.40 -4.32 7.24
C PHE A 125 11.82 -3.73 7.22
N ASN A 126 12.33 -3.30 8.39
CA ASN A 126 13.72 -2.83 8.50
C ASN A 126 14.72 -3.95 8.17
N LYS A 127 14.45 -5.22 8.52
CA LYS A 127 15.33 -6.34 8.14
C LYS A 127 15.37 -6.51 6.63
N LEU A 128 14.19 -6.51 5.99
CA LEU A 128 14.06 -6.62 4.53
C LEU A 128 14.83 -5.50 3.82
N GLN A 129 14.59 -4.25 4.22
CA GLN A 129 15.24 -3.07 3.63
C GLN A 129 16.79 -3.11 3.73
N ASN A 130 17.33 -3.77 4.76
CA ASN A 130 18.76 -3.88 4.98
C ASN A 130 19.39 -5.17 4.39
N GLY A 131 18.69 -5.89 3.53
CA GLY A 131 19.23 -7.06 2.84
C GLY A 131 19.44 -8.29 3.74
N LYS A 132 18.71 -8.39 4.87
CA LYS A 132 18.84 -9.50 5.83
C LYS A 132 18.04 -10.76 5.49
N GLY A 133 17.27 -10.73 4.39
CA GLY A 133 16.38 -11.82 4.00
C GLY A 133 15.05 -11.79 4.73
N LEU A 134 14.15 -12.69 4.31
CA LEU A 134 12.84 -12.87 4.92
C LEU A 134 12.96 -13.75 6.18
N ASP A 135 12.58 -13.21 7.33
CA ASP A 135 12.39 -14.02 8.54
C ASP A 135 11.03 -14.75 8.44
N GLU A 136 11.05 -15.95 7.85
CA GLU A 136 9.84 -16.75 7.57
C GLU A 136 9.03 -17.02 8.84
N GLN A 137 9.68 -17.29 9.97
CA GLN A 137 8.97 -17.55 11.23
C GLN A 137 8.26 -16.31 11.75
N GLN A 138 8.90 -15.14 11.66
CA GLN A 138 8.26 -13.88 12.00
C GLN A 138 7.11 -13.57 11.04
N PHE A 139 7.32 -13.79 9.73
CA PHE A 139 6.29 -13.61 8.72
C PHE A 139 5.05 -14.46 9.02
N GLU A 140 5.19 -15.75 9.36
CA GLU A 140 4.03 -16.59 9.69
C GLU A 140 3.21 -16.04 10.86
N ARG A 141 3.88 -15.51 11.90
CA ARG A 141 3.18 -14.93 13.06
C ARG A 141 2.45 -13.63 12.70
N ILE A 142 3.08 -12.79 11.87
CA ILE A 142 2.47 -11.59 11.32
C ILE A 142 1.25 -11.95 10.46
N TYR A 143 1.42 -12.92 9.55
CA TYR A 143 0.37 -13.35 8.64
C TYR A 143 -0.83 -13.92 9.39
N GLN A 144 -0.59 -14.77 10.40
CA GLN A 144 -1.65 -15.32 11.22
C GLN A 144 -2.43 -14.20 11.95
N GLU A 145 -1.73 -13.27 12.61
CA GLU A 145 -2.39 -12.15 13.30
C GLU A 145 -3.20 -11.31 12.31
N LEU A 146 -2.63 -10.96 11.15
CA LEU A 146 -3.34 -10.21 10.12
C LEU A 146 -4.57 -10.98 9.63
N SER A 147 -4.43 -12.28 9.37
CA SER A 147 -5.54 -13.14 8.91
C SER A 147 -6.65 -13.27 9.94
N ASP A 148 -6.33 -13.23 11.23
CA ASP A 148 -7.32 -13.32 12.31
C ASP A 148 -8.14 -12.03 12.45
N ILE A 149 -7.57 -10.88 12.06
CA ILE A 149 -8.20 -9.56 12.24
C ILE A 149 -8.71 -8.93 10.95
N ILE A 150 -8.39 -9.47 9.76
CA ILE A 150 -8.65 -8.79 8.49
C ILE A 150 -10.15 -8.57 8.22
N ASP A 151 -10.99 -9.55 8.55
CA ASP A 151 -12.45 -9.44 8.39
C ASP A 151 -13.03 -8.35 9.31
N GLU A 152 -12.48 -8.23 10.52
CA GLU A 152 -12.86 -7.17 11.45
C GLU A 152 -12.42 -5.80 10.92
N ILE A 153 -11.19 -5.68 10.40
CA ILE A 153 -10.69 -4.46 9.77
C ILE A 153 -11.62 -4.02 8.63
N TYR A 154 -12.06 -4.94 7.77
CA TYR A 154 -12.97 -4.61 6.67
C TYR A 154 -14.39 -4.27 7.11
N SER A 155 -14.76 -4.57 8.35
CA SER A 155 -16.04 -4.14 8.93
C SER A 155 -16.02 -2.71 9.47
N TRP A 156 -14.85 -2.08 9.61
CA TRP A 156 -14.72 -0.76 10.19
C TRP A 156 -15.01 0.35 9.16
N ASP A 157 -15.95 1.24 9.49
CA ASP A 157 -16.25 2.42 8.65
C ASP A 157 -15.06 3.39 8.53
N GLU A 158 -14.22 3.44 9.56
CA GLU A 158 -13.09 4.36 9.68
C GLU A 158 -11.85 3.61 10.18
N ILE A 159 -10.81 3.60 9.35
CA ILE A 159 -9.58 2.83 9.53
C ILE A 159 -8.49 3.74 10.09
N PRO A 160 -7.87 3.41 11.23
CA PRO A 160 -6.77 4.20 11.77
C PRO A 160 -5.61 4.30 10.78
N LYS A 161 -5.06 5.50 10.59
CA LYS A 161 -3.97 5.75 9.63
C LYS A 161 -2.73 4.90 9.88
N VAL A 162 -2.47 4.53 11.14
CA VAL A 162 -1.37 3.61 11.47
C VAL A 162 -1.55 2.24 10.80
N LEU A 163 -2.78 1.73 10.74
CA LEU A 163 -3.08 0.46 10.10
C LEU A 163 -3.00 0.58 8.58
N VAL A 164 -3.51 1.67 8.00
CA VAL A 164 -3.36 1.94 6.56
C VAL A 164 -1.90 1.92 6.14
N ASN A 165 -1.00 2.55 6.91
CA ASN A 165 0.44 2.51 6.63
C ASN A 165 1.02 1.10 6.72
N ILE A 166 0.61 0.29 7.70
CA ILE A 166 1.04 -1.11 7.81
C ILE A 166 0.58 -1.92 6.59
N LEU A 167 -0.66 -1.72 6.12
CA LEU A 167 -1.18 -2.40 4.93
C LEU A 167 -0.44 -1.98 3.65
N ILE A 168 -0.05 -0.69 3.54
CA ILE A 168 0.83 -0.20 2.47
C ILE A 168 2.18 -0.93 2.52
N ASP A 169 2.85 -0.96 3.68
CA ASP A 169 4.15 -1.62 3.84
C ASP A 169 4.07 -3.11 3.43
N PHE A 170 2.95 -3.77 3.73
CA PHE A 170 2.67 -5.14 3.31
C PHE A 170 2.46 -5.30 1.80
N ARG A 171 1.74 -4.39 1.14
CA ARG A 171 1.59 -4.38 -0.32
C ARG A 171 2.89 -4.09 -1.04
N GLU A 172 3.74 -3.27 -0.46
CA GLU A 172 5.05 -2.93 -1.01
C GLU A 172 6.09 -4.07 -0.87
N LEU A 173 5.72 -5.24 -0.32
CA LEU A 173 6.63 -6.40 -0.23
C LEU A 173 7.20 -6.82 -1.59
N ASP A 174 6.40 -6.76 -2.65
CA ASP A 174 6.83 -7.08 -4.01
C ASP A 174 8.00 -6.21 -4.49
N LEU A 175 8.10 -4.97 -4.01
CA LEU A 175 9.19 -4.06 -4.38
C LEU A 175 10.55 -4.55 -3.87
N PHE A 176 10.57 -5.33 -2.78
CA PHE A 176 11.80 -5.96 -2.30
C PHE A 176 12.23 -7.15 -3.16
N VAL A 177 11.34 -7.76 -3.96
CA VAL A 177 11.70 -8.89 -4.84
C VAL A 177 12.76 -8.45 -5.84
N GLY A 178 12.53 -7.34 -6.54
CA GLY A 178 13.51 -6.76 -7.47
C GLY A 178 14.81 -6.38 -6.78
N GLN A 179 14.72 -5.77 -5.59
CA GLN A 179 15.90 -5.38 -4.81
C GLN A 179 16.78 -6.59 -4.44
N TYR A 180 16.17 -7.68 -3.99
CA TYR A 180 16.90 -8.89 -3.63
C TYR A 180 17.44 -9.63 -4.85
N GLN A 181 16.75 -9.62 -5.99
CA GLN A 181 17.24 -10.22 -7.23
C GLN A 181 18.43 -9.44 -7.80
N GLU A 182 18.32 -8.12 -7.90
CA GLU A 182 19.25 -7.29 -8.67
C GLU A 182 20.36 -6.67 -7.82
N GLU A 183 20.01 -6.06 -6.69
CA GLU A 183 20.97 -5.31 -5.85
C GLU A 183 21.72 -6.25 -4.90
N PHE A 184 20.99 -7.03 -4.10
CA PHE A 184 21.60 -7.92 -3.11
C PHE A 184 22.07 -9.25 -3.71
N LYS A 185 21.62 -9.61 -4.92
CA LYS A 185 21.96 -10.84 -5.64
C LYS A 185 21.63 -12.11 -4.84
N GLN A 186 20.47 -12.11 -4.18
CA GLN A 186 19.93 -13.18 -3.35
C GLN A 186 18.61 -13.71 -3.94
N PRO A 187 18.64 -14.44 -5.07
CA PRO A 187 17.43 -14.88 -5.77
C PRO A 187 16.55 -15.85 -4.96
N GLU A 188 17.15 -16.66 -4.09
CA GLU A 188 16.39 -17.54 -3.20
C GLU A 188 15.53 -16.75 -2.19
N GLU A 189 16.10 -15.69 -1.61
CA GLU A 189 15.37 -14.80 -0.70
C GLU A 189 14.30 -13.99 -1.44
N ALA A 190 14.58 -13.55 -2.67
CA ALA A 190 13.57 -12.90 -3.49
C ALA A 190 12.34 -13.80 -3.74
N ASN A 191 12.54 -15.10 -4.00
CA ASN A 191 11.43 -16.04 -4.17
C ASN A 191 10.61 -16.19 -2.89
N LYS A 192 11.25 -16.19 -1.71
CA LYS A 192 10.55 -16.24 -0.43
C LYS A 192 9.71 -14.99 -0.21
N ILE A 193 10.28 -13.81 -0.49
CA ILE A 193 9.59 -12.52 -0.39
C ILE A 193 8.39 -12.50 -1.34
N TYR A 194 8.55 -12.97 -2.58
CA TYR A 194 7.44 -13.06 -3.53
C TYR A 194 6.32 -13.97 -3.03
N ASN A 195 6.65 -15.17 -2.52
CA ASN A 195 5.65 -16.07 -1.94
C ASN A 195 4.93 -15.46 -0.73
N ALA A 196 5.64 -14.69 0.10
CA ALA A 196 5.06 -13.97 1.22
C ALA A 196 4.12 -12.85 0.75
N TYR A 197 4.53 -12.09 -0.26
CA TYR A 197 3.71 -11.06 -0.91
C TYR A 197 2.42 -11.65 -1.46
N GLU A 198 2.46 -12.74 -2.24
CA GLU A 198 1.26 -13.35 -2.84
C GLU A 198 0.21 -13.75 -1.78
N ARG A 199 0.68 -14.25 -0.62
CA ARG A 199 -0.20 -14.60 0.51
C ARG A 199 -0.85 -13.38 1.13
N ILE A 200 -0.09 -12.31 1.32
CA ILE A 200 -0.57 -11.04 1.84
C ILE A 200 -1.52 -10.36 0.85
N PHE A 201 -1.18 -10.36 -0.43
CA PHE A 201 -2.00 -9.85 -1.51
C PHE A 201 -3.37 -10.52 -1.49
N SER A 202 -3.41 -11.86 -1.53
CA SER A 202 -4.64 -12.64 -1.48
C SER A 202 -5.48 -12.36 -0.23
N LEU A 203 -4.83 -12.07 0.90
CA LEU A 203 -5.53 -11.74 2.13
C LEU A 203 -6.14 -10.34 2.10
N ILE A 204 -5.44 -9.37 1.50
CA ILE A 204 -5.85 -7.95 1.45
C ILE A 204 -6.82 -7.67 0.28
N THR A 205 -6.84 -8.47 -0.77
CA THR A 205 -7.74 -8.22 -1.92
C THR A 205 -8.93 -9.16 -2.01
N GLY A 206 -8.95 -10.22 -1.19
CA GLY A 206 -9.86 -11.36 -1.37
C GLY A 206 -9.52 -12.17 -2.62
#